data_AF-T1WF62-F1
#
_entry.id   AF-T1WF62-F1
#
_cell.length_a   1.000
_cell.length_b   1.000
_cell.length_c   1.000
_cell.angle_alpha   90.00
_cell.angle_beta   90.00
_cell.angle_gamma   90.00
#
_symmetry.space_group_name_H-M   'P 1'
#
loop_
_entity.id
_entity.type
_entity.pdbx_description
1 polymer ?
#
loop_
_entity_poly.entity_id
_entity_poly.type
_entity_poly.pdbx_seq_one_letter_code
_entity_poly.pdbx_strand_id
1 'polypeptide(L)'
;INAGIPVDKPALTINILCGSGLRAVSMAAQMIKSGDADIVVAGGTENMSMAPYTSSAMRMGARMGESKMQDTLLNDALICAFEHYHMGVTAENVAEQWGITRQEQDEFACRSQNRAEEAVKSGRFKDEIVPVTIKTRKGEIVVDTDEHPTFGTTMESLAKLKPAFKKDGTVTAGNASGINDAASAVVIMSKEKADELGIKPMAKILGYATHGVEPRIMGIGPIEATRKALKMANLTVEDMDLIESNEAFAAQSIAVARELKFNMDIVNVNGGA
;
A
#
# COMPACT_ATOMS: atom_id res chain seq x y z
N ILE A 1 -24.36 -3.18 -5.81
CA ILE A 1 -24.72 -4.62 -5.98
C ILE A 1 -23.69 -5.50 -5.25
N ASN A 2 -24.10 -6.67 -4.74
CA ASN A 2 -23.42 -7.61 -3.82
C ASN A 2 -23.07 -7.05 -2.43
N ALA A 3 -22.60 -5.81 -2.33
CA ALA A 3 -22.44 -5.07 -1.08
C ALA A 3 -23.71 -4.35 -0.61
N GLY A 4 -24.88 -4.65 -1.19
CA GLY A 4 -26.15 -3.97 -0.88
C GLY A 4 -26.33 -2.55 -1.44
N ILE A 5 -25.31 -1.97 -2.11
CA ILE A 5 -25.41 -0.65 -2.74
C ILE A 5 -26.48 -0.66 -3.88
N PRO A 6 -27.43 0.30 -3.90
CA PRO A 6 -28.46 0.41 -4.95
C PRO A 6 -27.90 0.52 -6.37
N VAL A 7 -28.67 0.05 -7.36
CA VAL A 7 -28.23 -0.07 -8.76
C VAL A 7 -28.12 1.26 -9.50
N ASP A 8 -28.79 2.29 -9.00
CA ASP A 8 -28.78 3.64 -9.53
C ASP A 8 -27.56 4.46 -9.06
N LYS A 9 -26.66 3.88 -8.26
CA LYS A 9 -25.43 4.54 -7.80
C LYS A 9 -24.28 4.28 -8.78
N PRO A 10 -23.62 5.33 -9.28
CA PRO A 10 -22.49 5.16 -10.19
C PRO A 10 -21.28 4.58 -9.46
N ALA A 11 -20.41 3.90 -10.22
CA ALA A 11 -19.14 3.38 -9.74
C ALA A 11 -18.06 3.62 -10.80
N LEU A 12 -16.82 3.82 -10.33
CA LEU A 12 -15.65 3.97 -11.17
C LEU A 12 -14.48 3.21 -10.52
N THR A 13 -13.64 2.63 -11.37
CA THR A 13 -12.39 1.98 -10.96
C THR A 13 -11.24 2.88 -11.40
N ILE A 14 -10.34 3.21 -10.47
CA ILE A 14 -9.12 3.96 -10.78
C ILE A 14 -7.91 3.07 -10.62
N ASN A 15 -6.90 3.34 -11.43
CA ASN A 15 -5.60 2.69 -11.32
C ASN A 15 -4.50 3.76 -11.29
N ILE A 16 -3.82 3.84 -10.15
CA ILE A 16 -2.55 4.55 -9.93
C ILE A 16 -1.62 3.64 -9.11
N LEU A 17 -1.60 2.34 -9.44
CA LEU A 17 -0.78 1.31 -8.81
C LEU A 17 -1.00 1.33 -7.29
N CYS A 18 0.05 1.26 -6.47
CA CYS A 18 -0.03 1.26 -5.00
C CYS A 18 -0.79 2.47 -4.43
N GLY A 19 -0.88 3.58 -5.16
CA GLY A 19 -1.61 4.77 -4.71
C GLY A 19 -3.13 4.69 -4.88
N SER A 20 -3.68 3.63 -5.49
CA SER A 20 -5.07 3.59 -5.96
C SER A 20 -6.09 3.79 -4.85
N GLY A 21 -5.96 3.03 -3.75
CA GLY A 21 -6.90 3.13 -2.63
C GLY A 21 -6.92 4.53 -1.99
N LEU A 22 -5.74 5.09 -1.74
CA LEU A 22 -5.62 6.42 -1.14
C LEU A 22 -6.03 7.55 -2.11
N ARG A 23 -5.77 7.36 -3.41
CA ARG A 23 -6.24 8.31 -4.44
C ARG A 23 -7.76 8.31 -4.52
N ALA A 24 -8.43 7.17 -4.35
CA ALA A 24 -9.90 7.11 -4.35
C ALA A 24 -10.49 7.97 -3.23
N VAL A 25 -9.89 7.96 -2.04
CA VAL A 25 -10.30 8.81 -0.90
C VAL A 25 -10.17 10.30 -1.21
N SER A 26 -9.04 10.72 -1.79
CA SER A 26 -8.87 12.12 -2.20
C SER A 26 -9.77 12.51 -3.38
N MET A 27 -10.13 11.59 -4.28
CA MET A 27 -11.13 11.82 -5.33
C MET A 27 -12.52 12.03 -4.74
N ALA A 28 -12.92 11.21 -3.77
CA ALA A 28 -14.17 11.38 -3.05
C ALA A 28 -14.24 12.76 -2.36
N ALA A 29 -13.16 13.18 -1.70
CA ALA A 29 -13.08 14.51 -1.10
C ALA A 29 -13.20 15.63 -2.15
N GLN A 30 -12.63 15.44 -3.35
CA GLN A 30 -12.76 16.39 -4.46
C GLN A 30 -14.20 16.49 -4.98
N MET A 31 -14.89 15.37 -5.17
CA MET A 31 -16.30 15.34 -5.62
C MET A 31 -17.24 16.03 -4.63
N ILE A 32 -17.00 15.83 -3.33
CA ILE A 32 -17.77 16.49 -2.28
C ILE A 32 -17.50 17.99 -2.28
N LYS A 33 -16.23 18.39 -2.42
CA LYS A 33 -15.85 19.80 -2.51
C LYS A 33 -16.38 20.52 -3.75
N SER A 34 -16.57 19.81 -4.87
CA SER A 34 -17.18 20.39 -6.09
C SER A 34 -18.71 20.45 -6.03
N GLY A 35 -19.34 19.82 -5.02
CA GLY A 35 -20.79 19.75 -4.90
C GLY A 35 -21.44 18.66 -5.74
N ASP A 36 -20.65 17.73 -6.28
CA ASP A 36 -21.14 16.64 -7.14
C ASP A 36 -21.69 15.45 -6.33
N ALA A 37 -21.31 15.33 -5.05
CA ALA A 37 -21.76 14.27 -4.16
C ALA A 37 -21.75 14.72 -2.69
N ASP A 38 -22.62 14.13 -1.86
CA ASP A 38 -22.58 14.31 -0.40
C ASP A 38 -21.96 13.13 0.35
N ILE A 39 -22.05 11.92 -0.25
CA ILE A 39 -21.61 10.65 0.35
C ILE A 39 -20.95 9.82 -0.74
N VAL A 40 -19.73 9.35 -0.49
CA VAL A 40 -18.97 8.51 -1.42
C VAL A 40 -18.30 7.38 -0.64
N VAL A 41 -18.45 6.14 -1.11
CA VAL A 41 -17.62 5.02 -0.65
C VAL A 41 -16.33 5.02 -1.44
N ALA A 42 -15.18 5.08 -0.76
CA ALA A 42 -13.87 5.14 -1.38
C ALA A 42 -12.93 4.12 -0.72
N GLY A 43 -11.96 3.62 -1.48
CA GLY A 43 -11.05 2.58 -0.99
C GLY A 43 -10.32 1.89 -2.12
N GLY A 44 -9.79 0.72 -1.82
CA GLY A 44 -9.10 -0.13 -2.78
C GLY A 44 -9.33 -1.60 -2.47
N THR A 45 -9.16 -2.43 -3.49
CA THR A 45 -9.13 -3.89 -3.35
C THR A 45 -8.10 -4.44 -4.32
N GLU A 46 -7.43 -5.51 -3.90
CA GLU A 46 -6.53 -6.27 -4.76
C GLU A 46 -6.60 -7.76 -4.37
N ASN A 47 -6.47 -8.63 -5.37
CA ASN A 47 -6.22 -10.05 -5.15
C ASN A 47 -5.09 -10.47 -6.10
N MET A 48 -3.86 -10.30 -5.61
CA MET A 48 -2.65 -10.60 -6.37
C MET A 48 -2.53 -12.11 -6.62
N SER A 49 -3.04 -12.95 -5.71
CA SER A 49 -3.07 -14.41 -5.86
C SER A 49 -3.88 -14.87 -7.09
N MET A 50 -4.86 -14.08 -7.52
CA MET A 50 -5.73 -14.37 -8.66
C MET A 50 -5.28 -13.72 -9.98
N ALA A 51 -4.12 -13.08 -10.03
CA ALA A 51 -3.60 -12.47 -11.25
C ALA A 51 -3.44 -13.53 -12.37
N PRO A 52 -4.01 -13.31 -13.57
CA PRO A 52 -3.94 -14.29 -14.65
C PRO A 52 -2.57 -14.30 -15.35
N TYR A 53 -2.32 -15.38 -16.09
CA TYR A 53 -1.30 -15.37 -17.14
C TYR A 53 -1.97 -15.07 -18.49
N THR A 54 -1.35 -14.21 -19.30
CA THR A 54 -1.87 -13.78 -20.60
C THR A 54 -0.87 -14.03 -21.73
N SER A 55 -1.33 -14.04 -22.98
CA SER A 55 -0.43 -14.07 -24.14
C SER A 55 -0.99 -13.22 -25.27
N SER A 56 -0.27 -12.16 -25.61
CA SER A 56 -0.64 -11.21 -26.67
C SER A 56 -0.68 -11.86 -28.07
N ALA A 57 0.07 -12.97 -28.26
CA ALA A 57 0.12 -13.71 -29.51
C ALA A 57 -1.19 -14.47 -29.83
N MET A 58 -2.06 -14.70 -28.84
CA MET A 58 -3.24 -15.56 -29.02
C MET A 58 -4.38 -14.88 -29.78
N ARG A 59 -4.53 -13.55 -29.68
CA ARG A 59 -5.66 -12.84 -30.30
C ARG A 59 -5.66 -12.93 -31.82
N MET A 60 -4.50 -12.77 -32.45
CA MET A 60 -4.32 -12.81 -33.91
C MET A 60 -3.66 -14.10 -34.40
N GLY A 61 -3.30 -15.00 -33.48
CA GLY A 61 -2.56 -16.23 -33.74
C GLY A 61 -1.04 -16.01 -33.84
N ALA A 62 -0.28 -16.91 -33.21
CA ALA A 62 1.19 -16.84 -33.17
C ALA A 62 1.90 -17.16 -34.49
N ARG A 63 1.15 -17.63 -35.50
CA ARG A 63 1.63 -18.19 -36.78
C ARG A 63 2.57 -19.40 -36.63
N MET A 64 3.77 -19.22 -36.10
CA MET A 64 4.78 -20.27 -35.89
C MET A 64 5.86 -19.79 -34.90
N GLY A 65 6.32 -20.67 -34.00
CA GLY A 65 7.37 -20.37 -33.01
C GLY A 65 6.86 -20.30 -31.57
N GLU A 66 7.77 -20.02 -30.63
CA GLU A 66 7.44 -19.89 -29.21
C GLU A 66 6.60 -18.64 -28.93
N SER A 67 5.64 -18.75 -28.01
CA SER A 67 4.82 -17.63 -27.54
C SER A 67 4.94 -17.50 -26.03
N LYS A 68 5.25 -16.29 -25.56
CA LYS A 68 5.40 -16.02 -24.13
C LYS A 68 4.03 -15.99 -23.45
N MET A 69 3.90 -16.70 -22.34
CA MET A 69 2.88 -16.46 -21.33
C MET A 69 3.42 -15.42 -20.35
N GLN A 70 2.71 -14.31 -20.20
CA GLN A 70 3.07 -13.16 -19.38
C GLN A 70 2.27 -13.22 -18.08
N ASP A 71 2.97 -13.19 -16.95
CA ASP A 71 2.38 -12.98 -15.64
C ASP A 71 1.90 -11.51 -15.55
N THR A 72 0.59 -11.29 -15.39
CA THR A 72 0.06 -9.92 -15.33
C THR A 72 0.41 -9.22 -14.02
N LEU A 73 0.67 -9.96 -12.93
CA LEU A 73 1.11 -9.35 -11.68
C LEU A 73 2.45 -8.65 -11.88
N LEU A 74 3.37 -9.34 -12.56
CA LEU A 74 4.66 -8.76 -12.92
C LEU A 74 4.50 -7.66 -13.95
N ASN A 75 3.82 -7.94 -15.06
CA ASN A 75 3.77 -7.03 -16.20
C ASN A 75 3.01 -5.73 -15.91
N ASP A 76 1.90 -5.81 -15.16
CA ASP A 76 0.99 -4.68 -14.98
C ASP A 76 1.27 -3.91 -13.68
N ALA A 77 1.93 -4.52 -12.69
CA ALA A 77 2.16 -3.91 -11.38
C ALA A 77 3.62 -3.84 -10.93
N LEU A 78 4.41 -4.91 -11.11
CA LEU A 78 5.71 -5.03 -10.44
C LEU A 78 6.93 -4.76 -11.34
N ILE A 79 6.76 -4.63 -12.66
CA ILE A 79 7.82 -4.27 -13.61
C ILE A 79 7.61 -2.83 -14.10
N CYS A 80 8.67 -2.04 -14.07
CA CYS A 80 8.63 -0.68 -14.58
C CYS A 80 8.34 -0.70 -16.09
N ALA A 81 7.27 -0.02 -16.51
CA ALA A 81 6.92 0.09 -17.93
C ALA A 81 7.99 0.84 -18.76
N PHE A 82 8.84 1.64 -18.11
CA PHE A 82 9.87 2.46 -18.77
C PHE A 82 11.26 1.83 -18.70
N GLU A 83 11.65 1.35 -17.51
CA GLU A 83 13.00 0.83 -17.24
C GLU A 83 13.10 -0.70 -17.42
N HIS A 84 11.95 -1.38 -17.54
CA HIS A 84 11.83 -2.82 -17.79
C HIS A 84 12.50 -3.74 -16.74
N TYR A 85 12.62 -3.27 -15.50
CA TYR A 85 13.04 -4.08 -14.35
C TYR A 85 12.02 -4.05 -13.21
N HIS A 86 12.18 -4.97 -12.26
CA HIS A 86 11.30 -5.12 -11.11
C HIS A 86 11.34 -3.92 -10.15
N MET A 87 10.24 -3.60 -9.46
CA MET A 87 10.17 -2.52 -8.47
C MET A 87 11.23 -2.66 -7.36
N GLY A 88 11.60 -3.88 -7.00
CA GLY A 88 12.71 -4.15 -6.08
C GLY A 88 14.06 -3.60 -6.52
N VAL A 89 14.30 -3.46 -7.83
CA VAL A 89 15.51 -2.78 -8.34
C VAL A 89 15.42 -1.26 -8.12
N THR A 90 14.23 -0.66 -8.15
CA THR A 90 14.08 0.75 -7.75
C THR A 90 14.43 0.98 -6.28
N ALA A 91 14.14 0.01 -5.42
CA ALA A 91 14.51 0.06 -4.01
C ALA A 91 16.03 -0.06 -3.82
N GLU A 92 16.71 -0.90 -4.61
CA GLU A 92 18.18 -0.94 -4.64
C GLU A 92 18.77 0.40 -5.10
N ASN A 93 18.19 1.04 -6.11
CA ASN A 93 18.65 2.37 -6.56
C ASN A 93 18.52 3.42 -5.46
N VAL A 94 17.41 3.41 -4.72
CA VAL A 94 17.21 4.29 -3.56
C VAL A 94 18.21 3.96 -2.45
N ALA A 95 18.44 2.68 -2.15
CA ALA A 95 19.42 2.27 -1.15
C ALA A 95 20.84 2.77 -1.51
N GLU A 96 21.24 2.62 -2.77
CA GLU A 96 22.54 3.10 -3.27
C GLU A 96 22.65 4.63 -3.20
N GLN A 97 21.64 5.36 -3.66
CA GLN A 97 21.66 6.82 -3.72
C GLN A 97 21.57 7.50 -2.35
N TRP A 98 20.84 6.92 -1.39
CA TRP A 98 20.73 7.44 -0.02
C TRP A 98 21.70 6.78 0.99
N GLY A 99 22.59 5.90 0.52
CA GLY A 99 23.56 5.21 1.37
C GLY A 99 22.92 4.36 2.47
N ILE A 100 21.80 3.70 2.17
CA ILE A 100 21.04 2.90 3.12
C ILE A 100 21.58 1.47 3.08
N THR A 101 22.17 1.06 4.20
CA THR A 101 22.83 -0.23 4.31
C THR A 101 21.82 -1.37 4.44
N ARG A 102 22.27 -2.59 4.15
CA ARG A 102 21.51 -3.82 4.42
C ARG A 102 21.10 -3.93 5.89
N GLN A 103 22.00 -3.59 6.81
CA GLN A 103 21.74 -3.67 8.24
C GLN A 103 20.58 -2.75 8.64
N GLU A 104 20.57 -1.51 8.16
CA GLU A 104 19.50 -0.55 8.46
C GLU A 104 18.14 -1.02 7.91
N GLN A 105 18.13 -1.63 6.73
CA GLN A 105 16.91 -2.21 6.14
C GLN A 105 16.37 -3.37 6.99
N ASP A 106 17.24 -4.26 7.44
CA ASP A 106 16.86 -5.40 8.29
C ASP A 106 16.42 -4.92 9.69
N GLU A 107 17.05 -3.90 10.27
CA GLU A 107 16.64 -3.30 11.55
C GLU A 107 15.24 -2.68 11.45
N PHE A 108 14.98 -1.95 10.36
CA PHE A 108 13.67 -1.37 10.08
C PHE A 108 12.61 -2.47 9.96
N ALA A 109 12.88 -3.52 9.19
CA ALA A 109 11.94 -4.62 8.98
C ALA A 109 11.68 -5.43 10.26
N CYS A 110 12.73 -5.71 11.05
CA CYS A 110 12.61 -6.37 12.35
C CYS A 110 11.69 -5.58 13.29
N ARG A 111 11.85 -4.25 13.35
CA ARG A 111 10.96 -3.38 14.14
C ARG A 111 9.52 -3.45 13.64
N SER A 112 9.31 -3.43 12.32
CA SER A 112 7.97 -3.51 11.72
C SER A 112 7.26 -4.82 12.09
N GLN A 113 7.95 -5.95 11.92
CA GLN A 113 7.44 -7.28 12.27
C GLN A 113 7.10 -7.40 13.76
N ASN A 114 7.96 -6.90 14.65
CA ASN A 114 7.73 -6.95 16.09
C ASN A 114 6.55 -6.06 16.53
N ARG A 115 6.36 -4.89 15.91
CA ARG A 115 5.19 -4.03 16.16
C ARG A 115 3.90 -4.68 15.64
N ALA A 116 3.93 -5.30 14.46
CA ALA A 116 2.80 -6.05 13.91
C ALA A 116 2.41 -7.22 14.82
N GLU A 117 3.40 -7.99 15.31
CA GLU A 117 3.17 -9.06 16.28
C GLU A 117 2.50 -8.54 17.56
N GLU A 118 2.99 -7.43 18.12
CA GLU A 118 2.38 -6.81 19.30
C GLU A 118 0.95 -6.33 19.03
N ALA A 119 0.71 -5.68 17.88
CA ALA A 119 -0.60 -5.16 17.49
C ALA A 119 -1.64 -6.28 17.31
N VAL A 120 -1.27 -7.37 16.66
CA VAL A 120 -2.13 -8.56 16.52
C VAL A 120 -2.42 -9.17 17.89
N LYS A 121 -1.39 -9.40 18.72
CA LYS A 121 -1.55 -10.02 20.04
C LYS A 121 -2.35 -9.16 21.02
N SER A 122 -2.20 -7.84 20.96
CA SER A 122 -2.95 -6.89 21.79
C SER A 122 -4.35 -6.58 21.23
N GLY A 123 -4.67 -7.07 20.02
CA GLY A 123 -5.99 -6.94 19.41
C GLY A 123 -6.28 -5.56 18.84
N ARG A 124 -5.26 -4.77 18.48
CA ARG A 124 -5.43 -3.40 17.95
C ARG A 124 -6.19 -3.37 16.61
N PHE A 125 -6.07 -4.42 15.81
CA PHE A 125 -6.73 -4.52 14.51
C PHE A 125 -8.19 -5.02 14.58
N LYS A 126 -8.69 -5.40 15.77
CA LYS A 126 -10.03 -5.99 15.91
C LYS A 126 -11.15 -5.05 15.47
N ASP A 127 -10.98 -3.75 15.66
CA ASP A 127 -12.00 -2.76 15.35
C ASP A 127 -12.04 -2.40 13.85
N GLU A 128 -10.95 -2.65 13.11
CA GLU A 128 -10.82 -2.30 11.69
C GLU A 128 -10.95 -3.50 10.74
N ILE A 129 -10.72 -4.74 11.21
CA ILE A 129 -10.87 -5.95 10.40
C ILE A 129 -12.32 -6.43 10.38
N VAL A 130 -12.89 -6.54 9.18
CA VAL A 130 -14.15 -7.26 8.94
C VAL A 130 -13.84 -8.71 8.55
N PRO A 131 -14.32 -9.73 9.27
CA PRO A 131 -14.08 -11.13 8.95
C PRO A 131 -14.59 -11.53 7.55
N VAL A 132 -13.80 -12.31 6.83
CA VAL A 132 -14.15 -12.88 5.52
C VAL A 132 -14.50 -14.36 5.70
N THR A 133 -15.77 -14.71 5.48
CA THR A 133 -16.24 -16.10 5.56
C THR A 133 -16.24 -16.77 4.19
N ILE A 134 -15.40 -17.78 4.04
CA ILE A 134 -15.23 -18.58 2.82
C ILE A 134 -16.03 -19.88 2.98
N LYS A 135 -17.04 -20.06 2.13
CA LYS A 135 -17.84 -21.30 2.08
C LYS A 135 -17.12 -22.35 1.24
N THR A 136 -16.73 -23.45 1.87
CA THR A 136 -16.12 -24.61 1.20
C THR A 136 -17.09 -25.80 1.20
N ARG A 137 -16.78 -26.84 0.41
CA ARG A 137 -17.53 -28.10 0.46
C ARG A 137 -17.47 -28.80 1.83
N LYS A 138 -16.45 -28.50 2.66
CA LYS A 138 -16.20 -29.14 3.96
C LYS A 138 -16.70 -28.31 5.16
N GLY A 139 -17.25 -27.11 4.91
CA GLY A 139 -17.66 -26.17 5.95
C GLY A 139 -17.24 -24.74 5.64
N GLU A 140 -17.39 -23.86 6.61
CA GLU A 140 -17.02 -22.45 6.52
C GLU A 140 -15.64 -22.21 7.15
N ILE A 141 -14.81 -21.42 6.49
CA ILE A 141 -13.53 -20.92 7.01
C ILE A 141 -13.70 -19.42 7.22
N VAL A 142 -13.35 -18.92 8.39
CA VAL A 142 -13.36 -17.48 8.69
C VAL A 142 -11.93 -17.00 8.71
N VAL A 143 -11.65 -15.95 7.95
CA VAL A 143 -10.36 -15.24 7.93
C VAL A 143 -10.59 -13.86 8.54
N ASP A 144 -9.97 -13.60 9.69
CA ASP A 144 -10.15 -12.37 10.49
C ASP A 144 -8.84 -11.86 11.11
N THR A 145 -7.71 -12.42 10.68
CA THR A 145 -6.39 -12.14 11.23
C THR A 145 -5.39 -12.04 10.08
N ASP A 146 -4.54 -11.01 10.09
CA ASP A 146 -3.46 -10.85 9.11
C ASP A 146 -2.46 -12.01 9.19
N GLU A 147 -2.22 -12.67 8.06
CA GLU A 147 -1.38 -13.88 8.00
C GLU A 147 0.08 -13.61 7.64
N HIS A 148 0.39 -12.41 7.14
CA HIS A 148 1.73 -12.07 6.65
C HIS A 148 2.78 -11.82 7.75
N PRO A 149 2.46 -11.20 8.90
CA PRO A 149 3.43 -10.98 9.97
C PRO A 149 4.11 -12.29 10.42
N THR A 150 5.44 -12.30 10.43
CA THR A 150 6.25 -13.43 10.87
C THR A 150 6.67 -13.21 12.33
N PHE A 151 5.92 -13.83 13.25
CA PHE A 151 6.16 -13.67 14.69
C PHE A 151 7.53 -14.21 15.10
N GLY A 152 8.19 -13.49 16.01
CA GLY A 152 9.54 -13.81 16.48
C GLY A 152 10.64 -13.51 15.47
N THR A 153 10.41 -12.59 14.53
CA THR A 153 11.45 -12.13 13.60
C THR A 153 12.62 -11.51 14.36
N THR A 154 13.85 -11.88 14.00
CA THR A 154 15.07 -11.37 14.62
C THR A 154 16.04 -10.84 13.57
N MET A 155 16.95 -9.97 13.99
CA MET A 155 18.05 -9.51 13.11
C MET A 155 18.87 -10.68 12.55
N GLU A 156 19.07 -11.72 13.35
CA GLU A 156 19.81 -12.92 12.91
C GLU A 156 19.08 -13.73 11.85
N SER A 157 17.73 -13.79 11.91
CA SER A 157 16.95 -14.47 10.87
C SER A 157 16.96 -13.66 9.58
N LEU A 158 16.83 -12.33 9.65
CA LEU A 158 16.85 -11.45 8.49
C LEU A 158 18.22 -11.42 7.81
N ALA A 159 19.32 -11.33 8.57
CA ALA A 159 20.67 -11.25 8.01
C ALA A 159 21.07 -12.47 7.15
N LYS A 160 20.43 -13.63 7.37
CA LYS A 160 20.67 -14.87 6.59
C LYS A 160 20.00 -14.85 5.20
N LEU A 161 19.07 -13.92 4.96
CA LEU A 161 18.34 -13.85 3.71
C LEU A 161 19.22 -13.34 2.56
N LYS A 162 19.08 -13.99 1.41
CA LYS A 162 19.77 -13.64 0.18
C LYS A 162 19.09 -12.44 -0.50
N PRO A 163 19.85 -11.61 -1.24
CA PRO A 163 19.28 -10.55 -2.07
C PRO A 163 18.27 -11.10 -3.07
N ALA A 164 17.13 -10.41 -3.24
CA ALA A 164 16.01 -10.87 -4.05
C ALA A 164 16.06 -10.38 -5.51
N PHE A 165 16.66 -9.21 -5.77
CA PHE A 165 16.51 -8.53 -7.06
C PHE A 165 17.82 -8.28 -7.82
N LYS A 166 18.95 -8.16 -7.12
CA LYS A 166 20.27 -7.93 -7.72
C LYS A 166 21.31 -8.80 -7.01
N LYS A 167 22.29 -9.30 -7.76
CA LYS A 167 23.46 -9.97 -7.17
C LYS A 167 24.19 -8.97 -6.28
N ASP A 168 24.52 -9.39 -5.05
CA ASP A 168 25.15 -8.53 -4.03
C ASP A 168 24.30 -7.29 -3.66
N GLY A 169 22.99 -7.37 -3.88
CA GLY A 169 22.02 -6.35 -3.48
C GLY A 169 21.75 -6.31 -1.97
N THR A 170 20.99 -5.32 -1.54
CA THR A 170 20.62 -5.09 -0.14
C THR A 170 19.18 -5.46 0.17
N VAL A 171 18.33 -5.52 -0.86
CA VAL A 171 16.90 -5.81 -0.71
C VAL A 171 16.67 -7.32 -0.72
N THR A 172 15.94 -7.81 0.27
CA THR A 172 15.60 -9.23 0.47
C THR A 172 14.10 -9.42 0.69
N ALA A 173 13.64 -10.66 0.68
CA ALA A 173 12.26 -10.98 1.03
C ALA A 173 11.87 -10.63 2.47
N GLY A 174 12.84 -10.37 3.36
CA GLY A 174 12.57 -10.01 4.76
C GLY A 174 12.58 -8.50 5.02
N ASN A 175 12.97 -7.68 4.04
CA ASN A 175 12.97 -6.21 4.15
C ASN A 175 12.23 -5.54 2.96
N ALA A 176 11.39 -6.32 2.29
CA ALA A 176 10.45 -5.93 1.25
C ALA A 176 9.07 -6.47 1.61
N SER A 177 8.01 -5.76 1.25
CA SER A 177 6.65 -6.23 1.47
C SER A 177 6.33 -7.46 0.59
N GLY A 178 5.32 -8.21 1.00
CA GLY A 178 4.84 -9.39 0.29
C GLY A 178 4.00 -9.11 -0.95
N ILE A 179 3.48 -10.22 -1.49
CA ILE A 179 2.35 -10.27 -2.42
C ILE A 179 1.14 -10.66 -1.57
N ASN A 180 0.12 -9.81 -1.54
CA ASN A 180 -0.98 -9.93 -0.57
C ASN A 180 -2.34 -9.67 -1.22
N ASP A 181 -3.39 -10.18 -0.59
CA ASP A 181 -4.78 -10.00 -1.00
C ASP A 181 -5.53 -9.22 0.09
N ALA A 182 -6.18 -8.12 -0.28
CA ALA A 182 -6.90 -7.28 0.68
C ALA A 182 -7.95 -6.39 0.02
N ALA A 183 -8.89 -5.90 0.84
CA ALA A 183 -9.75 -4.78 0.49
C ALA A 183 -9.91 -3.86 1.70
N SER A 184 -9.88 -2.56 1.48
CA SER A 184 -10.13 -1.55 2.51
C SER A 184 -11.01 -0.45 1.93
N ALA A 185 -12.00 -0.01 2.69
CA ALA A 185 -12.96 0.99 2.28
C ALA A 185 -13.37 1.90 3.43
N VAL A 186 -13.65 3.15 3.09
CA VAL A 186 -14.12 4.19 4.00
C VAL A 186 -15.32 4.91 3.38
N VAL A 187 -16.18 5.45 4.24
CA VAL A 187 -17.28 6.33 3.82
C VAL A 187 -16.84 7.77 4.01
N ILE A 188 -16.79 8.54 2.93
CA ILE A 188 -16.46 9.96 2.94
C ILE A 188 -17.76 10.75 2.78
N MET A 189 -17.94 11.78 3.61
CA MET A 189 -19.16 12.59 3.63
C MET A 189 -18.84 14.08 3.70
N SER A 190 -19.73 14.92 3.18
CA SER A 190 -19.78 16.33 3.56
C SER A 190 -20.12 16.46 5.05
N LYS A 191 -19.62 17.51 5.71
CA LYS A 191 -19.89 17.72 7.14
C LYS A 191 -21.38 17.99 7.37
N GLU A 192 -21.97 18.75 6.47
CA GLU A 192 -23.38 19.11 6.43
C GLU A 192 -24.25 17.86 6.36
N LYS A 193 -23.92 16.91 5.47
CA LYS A 193 -24.68 15.66 5.36
C LYS A 193 -24.48 14.74 6.56
N ALA A 194 -23.26 14.68 7.10
CA ALA A 194 -23.00 13.91 8.32
C ALA A 194 -23.85 14.44 9.50
N ASP A 195 -23.97 15.76 9.64
CA ASP A 195 -24.79 16.39 10.68
C ASP A 195 -26.29 16.14 10.45
N GLU A 196 -26.78 16.28 9.22
CA GLU A 196 -28.16 15.99 8.84
C GLU A 196 -28.56 14.55 9.22
N LEU A 197 -27.65 13.59 9.01
CA LEU A 197 -27.87 12.17 9.28
C LEU A 197 -27.51 11.75 10.73
N GLY A 198 -27.03 12.67 11.57
CA GLY A 198 -26.64 12.37 12.95
C GLY A 198 -25.41 11.46 13.07
N ILE A 199 -24.55 11.43 12.05
CA ILE A 199 -23.33 10.61 11.99
C ILE A 199 -22.19 11.38 12.64
N LYS A 200 -21.52 10.77 13.62
CA LYS A 200 -20.29 11.33 14.23
C LYS A 200 -19.08 10.97 13.36
N PRO A 201 -18.42 11.94 12.70
CA PRO A 201 -17.24 11.66 11.88
C PRO A 201 -16.06 11.16 12.73
N MET A 202 -15.27 10.23 12.19
CA MET A 202 -14.06 9.70 12.84
C MET A 202 -12.84 10.61 12.64
N ALA A 203 -12.71 11.21 11.46
CA ALA A 203 -11.60 12.09 11.09
C ALA A 203 -12.05 13.14 10.07
N LYS A 204 -11.21 14.16 9.85
CA LYS A 204 -11.39 15.19 8.82
C LYS A 204 -10.20 15.18 7.86
N ILE A 205 -10.48 15.20 6.57
CA ILE A 205 -9.45 15.34 5.53
C ILE A 205 -9.03 16.81 5.44
N LEU A 206 -7.80 17.13 5.86
CA LEU A 206 -7.26 18.50 5.83
C LEU A 206 -6.48 18.81 4.56
N GLY A 207 -5.77 17.82 4.01
CA GLY A 207 -4.96 17.99 2.82
C GLY A 207 -4.69 16.65 2.14
N TYR A 208 -4.44 16.72 0.83
CA TYR A 208 -4.08 15.57 0.00
C TYR A 208 -3.29 16.07 -1.20
N ALA A 209 -2.36 15.26 -1.69
CA ALA A 209 -1.59 15.59 -2.88
C ALA A 209 -1.07 14.34 -3.57
N THR A 210 -0.72 14.50 -4.85
CA THR A 210 0.00 13.51 -5.64
C THR A 210 1.22 14.20 -6.26
N HIS A 211 2.33 13.47 -6.36
CA HIS A 211 3.55 13.97 -6.97
C HIS A 211 4.21 12.87 -7.80
N GLY A 212 4.72 13.22 -8.99
CA GLY A 212 5.46 12.30 -9.85
C GLY A 212 6.96 12.49 -9.68
N VAL A 213 7.71 11.40 -9.65
CA VAL A 213 9.18 11.37 -9.59
C VAL A 213 9.73 10.52 -10.73
N GLU A 214 11.05 10.47 -10.85
CA GLU A 214 11.67 9.58 -11.82
C GLU A 214 11.33 8.09 -11.52
N PRO A 215 10.93 7.30 -12.53
CA PRO A 215 10.50 5.91 -12.31
C PRO A 215 11.54 5.03 -11.61
N ARG A 216 12.84 5.27 -11.85
CA ARG A 216 13.94 4.51 -11.26
C ARG A 216 14.08 4.64 -9.74
N ILE A 217 13.49 5.68 -9.15
CA ILE A 217 13.49 5.96 -7.71
C ILE A 217 12.06 6.22 -7.22
N MET A 218 11.06 5.55 -7.81
CA MET A 218 9.64 5.79 -7.52
C MET A 218 9.28 5.79 -6.02
N GLY A 219 10.02 5.02 -5.21
CA GLY A 219 9.82 4.92 -3.76
C GLY A 219 9.98 6.24 -3.00
N ILE A 220 10.62 7.27 -3.58
CA ILE A 220 10.73 8.60 -2.94
C ILE A 220 9.55 9.53 -3.24
N GLY A 221 8.59 9.10 -4.06
CA GLY A 221 7.37 9.84 -4.37
C GLY A 221 6.61 10.41 -3.15
N PRO A 222 6.55 9.72 -2.00
CA PRO A 222 5.91 10.24 -0.79
C PRO A 222 6.51 11.56 -0.27
N ILE A 223 7.79 11.87 -0.51
CA ILE A 223 8.44 13.07 0.04
C ILE A 223 7.70 14.33 -0.40
N GLU A 224 7.60 14.53 -1.71
CA GLU A 224 6.99 15.74 -2.27
C GLU A 224 5.46 15.71 -2.20
N ALA A 225 4.85 14.51 -2.21
CA ALA A 225 3.42 14.37 -1.97
C ALA A 225 3.06 14.82 -0.55
N THR A 226 3.79 14.38 0.46
CA THR A 226 3.59 14.76 1.87
C THR A 226 3.83 16.26 2.08
N ARG A 227 4.93 16.82 1.56
CA ARG A 227 5.20 18.27 1.64
C ARG A 227 4.04 19.11 1.07
N LYS A 228 3.48 18.71 -0.07
CA LYS A 228 2.31 19.39 -0.68
C LYS A 228 1.05 19.23 0.15
N ALA A 229 0.77 18.03 0.66
CA ALA A 229 -0.42 17.77 1.48
C ALA A 229 -0.38 18.54 2.80
N LEU A 230 0.76 18.57 3.49
CA LEU A 230 0.97 19.35 4.71
C LEU A 230 0.82 20.86 4.45
N LYS A 231 1.39 21.37 3.36
CA LYS A 231 1.19 22.76 2.94
C LYS A 231 -0.29 23.09 2.69
N MET A 232 -1.05 22.19 2.06
CA MET A 232 -2.48 22.36 1.85
C MET A 232 -3.25 22.38 3.18
N ALA A 233 -2.84 21.55 4.14
CA ALA A 233 -3.43 21.48 5.48
C ALA A 233 -2.98 22.62 6.41
N ASN A 234 -1.98 23.42 6.00
CA ASN A 234 -1.28 24.38 6.85
C ASN A 234 -0.73 23.74 8.13
N LEU A 235 -0.05 22.60 7.97
CA LEU A 235 0.61 21.83 9.02
C LEU A 235 2.07 21.58 8.66
N THR A 236 2.88 21.19 9.64
CA THR A 236 4.23 20.66 9.46
C THR A 236 4.31 19.20 9.89
N VAL A 237 5.46 18.56 9.69
CA VAL A 237 5.68 17.16 10.11
C VAL A 237 5.63 17.04 11.63
N GLU A 238 6.10 18.07 12.34
CA GLU A 238 6.12 18.15 13.79
C GLU A 238 4.72 18.24 14.42
N ASP A 239 3.70 18.60 13.65
CA ASP A 239 2.30 18.63 14.09
C ASP A 239 1.62 17.25 14.04
N MET A 240 2.31 16.21 13.55
CA MET A 240 1.72 14.87 13.41
C MET A 240 1.80 14.09 14.71
N ASP A 241 0.65 13.55 15.15
CA ASP A 241 0.58 12.63 16.29
C ASP A 241 0.88 11.18 15.90
N LEU A 242 0.53 10.80 14.67
CA LEU A 242 0.75 9.48 14.07
C LEU A 242 1.02 9.63 12.58
N ILE A 243 1.86 8.74 12.04
CA ILE A 243 2.22 8.71 10.62
C ILE A 243 2.10 7.27 10.13
N GLU A 244 1.28 7.05 9.11
CA GLU A 244 1.31 5.83 8.32
C GLU A 244 2.05 6.09 7.01
N SER A 245 3.22 5.47 6.86
CA SER A 245 4.09 5.56 5.69
C SER A 245 4.39 4.16 5.16
N ASN A 246 3.70 3.79 4.08
CA ASN A 246 3.71 2.43 3.53
C ASN A 246 5.12 1.86 3.30
N GLU A 247 5.30 0.58 3.66
CA GLU A 247 6.59 -0.10 3.72
C GLU A 247 6.85 -1.04 2.53
N ALA A 248 6.60 -0.58 1.29
CA ALA A 248 6.83 -1.40 0.09
C ALA A 248 8.25 -2.02 0.06
N PHE A 249 9.24 -1.22 0.44
CA PHE A 249 10.60 -1.68 0.74
C PHE A 249 11.16 -0.86 1.91
N ALA A 250 11.96 -1.48 2.77
CA ALA A 250 12.61 -0.77 3.88
C ALA A 250 13.50 0.38 3.37
N ALA A 251 14.22 0.19 2.26
CA ALA A 251 15.08 1.21 1.66
C ALA A 251 14.33 2.52 1.38
N GLN A 252 13.18 2.46 0.70
CA GLN A 252 12.42 3.68 0.39
C GLN A 252 11.78 4.29 1.64
N SER A 253 11.29 3.48 2.58
CA SER A 253 10.70 3.98 3.83
C SER A 253 11.72 4.77 4.64
N ILE A 254 12.95 4.25 4.75
CA ILE A 254 14.06 4.91 5.45
C ILE A 254 14.44 6.21 4.73
N ALA A 255 14.54 6.20 3.39
CA ALA A 255 14.83 7.42 2.62
C ALA A 255 13.77 8.51 2.85
N VAL A 256 12.49 8.16 2.75
CA VAL A 256 11.36 9.07 2.97
C VAL A 256 11.38 9.62 4.40
N ALA A 257 11.54 8.75 5.39
CA ALA A 257 11.57 9.15 6.80
C ALA A 257 12.73 10.10 7.12
N ARG A 258 13.91 9.89 6.53
CA ARG A 258 15.07 10.80 6.67
C ARG A 258 14.81 12.17 6.05
N GLU A 259 14.28 12.20 4.83
CA GLU A 259 14.03 13.43 4.06
C GLU A 259 12.90 14.29 4.63
N LEU A 260 11.92 13.65 5.26
CA LEU A 260 10.82 14.31 5.97
C LEU A 260 11.10 14.50 7.46
N LYS A 261 12.20 13.96 7.98
CA LYS A 261 12.60 14.02 9.40
C LYS A 261 11.51 13.49 10.34
N PHE A 262 10.93 12.35 9.99
CA PHE A 262 9.91 11.73 10.81
C PHE A 262 10.44 11.33 12.19
N ASN A 263 9.60 11.53 13.21
CA ASN A 263 9.77 10.86 14.48
C ASN A 263 9.35 9.39 14.34
N MET A 264 10.30 8.47 14.39
CA MET A 264 10.05 7.04 14.16
C MET A 264 9.23 6.36 15.27
N ASP A 265 9.03 7.02 16.42
CA ASP A 265 8.18 6.51 17.50
C ASP A 265 6.68 6.59 17.16
N ILE A 266 6.30 7.48 16.24
CA ILE A 266 4.92 7.70 15.81
C ILE A 266 4.62 7.18 14.39
N VAL A 267 5.65 6.68 13.68
CA VAL A 267 5.51 6.10 12.33
C VAL A 267 5.16 4.62 12.45
N ASN A 268 4.09 4.16 11.81
CA ASN A 268 3.69 2.76 11.69
C ASN A 268 3.74 2.05 13.06
N VAL A 269 2.99 2.60 14.03
CA VAL A 269 3.05 2.18 15.44
C VAL A 269 2.51 0.77 15.67
N ASN A 270 1.69 0.27 14.75
CA ASN A 270 1.16 -1.09 14.74
C ASN A 270 1.91 -2.00 13.75
N GLY A 271 3.06 -1.55 13.22
CA GLY A 271 3.78 -2.23 12.15
C GLY A 271 3.25 -1.86 10.77
N GLY A 272 4.11 -1.93 9.76
CA GLY A 272 3.73 -1.77 8.34
C GLY A 272 3.72 -3.10 7.56
N ALA A 273 4.35 -4.14 8.15
CA ALA A 273 4.53 -5.53 7.69
C ALA A 273 5.02 -5.69 6.24
#